data_AF-A0A0R2B9J1-F1
#
_entry.id   AF-A0A0R2B9J1-F1
#
_cell.length_a   1.000
_cell.length_b   1.000
_cell.length_c   1.000
_cell.angle_alpha   90.00
_cell.angle_beta   90.00
_cell.angle_gamma   90.00
#
_symmetry.space_group_name_H-M   'P 1'
#
loop_
_entity.id
_entity.type
_entity.pdbx_description
1 polymer ?
#
loop_
_entity_poly.entity_id
_entity_poly.type
_entity_poly.pdbx_seq_one_letter_code
_entity_poly.pdbx_strand_id
1 'polypeptide(L)'
;MQHTFKYTTPADQSGLVWRGYLNAFSTKTSKNFSTLSSYENYIQTNRSQVLTKALLKEFPNATLSLSLSKYTTTKFGSFPSTISGFKNITPLSTYRVSNSDFTAVTNAQNNELNTSTGILNLMNYWNYTAGLPVSSRITESEKIWNENGMTATKRDSYGSDWYIGITNYEGDENPTLILAQATD
;
A
#
# COMPACT_ATOMS: atom_id res chain seq x y z
N MET A 1 -24.37 3.57 31.88
CA MET A 1 -25.06 4.22 30.74
C MET A 1 -24.57 3.52 29.47
N GLN A 2 -25.38 2.63 28.90
CA GLN A 2 -25.08 1.90 27.66
C GLN A 2 -25.47 2.78 26.47
N HIS A 3 -24.55 3.02 25.54
CA HIS A 3 -24.86 3.66 24.26
C HIS A 3 -24.65 2.64 23.16
N THR A 4 -25.75 2.26 22.51
CA THR A 4 -25.77 1.36 21.35
C THR A 4 -25.64 2.21 20.10
N PHE A 5 -24.55 2.01 19.35
CA PHE A 5 -24.40 2.62 18.02
C PHE A 5 -24.78 1.58 16.97
N LYS A 6 -25.81 1.89 16.17
CA LYS A 6 -26.17 1.12 14.97
C LYS A 6 -25.42 1.74 13.79
N TYR A 7 -24.53 0.99 13.17
CA TYR A 7 -24.00 1.33 11.86
C TYR A 7 -24.86 0.62 10.81
N THR A 8 -25.30 1.35 9.79
CA THR A 8 -26.09 0.80 8.68
C THR A 8 -25.28 0.97 7.40
N THR A 9 -24.89 -0.14 6.78
CA THR A 9 -24.48 -0.18 5.36
C THR A 9 -25.31 -1.26 4.66
N PRO A 10 -25.47 -1.24 3.32
CA PRO A 10 -26.54 -1.95 2.61
C PRO A 10 -26.41 -3.48 2.50
N ALA A 11 -25.71 -4.13 3.42
CA ALA A 11 -25.76 -5.57 3.64
C ALA A 11 -25.72 -5.81 5.15
N ASP A 12 -26.82 -6.35 5.69
CA ASP A 12 -27.05 -6.55 7.12
C ASP A 12 -26.03 -7.49 7.78
N GLN A 13 -24.89 -6.93 8.19
CA GLN A 13 -24.06 -7.50 9.27
C GLN A 13 -24.02 -6.53 10.44
N SER A 14 -24.99 -6.68 11.35
CA SER A 14 -24.97 -6.00 12.64
C SER A 14 -24.16 -6.83 13.65
N GLY A 15 -22.99 -6.34 14.04
CA GLY A 15 -22.16 -6.91 15.11
C GLY A 15 -22.13 -6.01 16.34
N LEU A 16 -22.15 -6.61 17.54
CA LEU A 16 -21.90 -5.89 18.79
C LEU A 16 -20.38 -5.77 18.98
N VAL A 17 -19.84 -4.55 18.84
CA VAL A 17 -18.43 -4.27 19.15
C VAL A 17 -18.37 -3.53 20.47
N TRP A 18 -17.64 -4.10 21.44
CA TRP A 18 -17.43 -3.44 22.73
C TRP A 18 -16.45 -2.27 22.55
N ARG A 19 -16.73 -1.10 23.15
CA ARG A 19 -15.90 0.11 22.98
C ARG A 19 -14.43 -0.10 23.38
N GLY A 20 -14.16 -1.01 24.33
CA GLY A 20 -12.78 -1.39 24.70
C GLY A 20 -12.01 -2.20 23.65
N TYR A 21 -12.66 -2.71 22.61
CA TYR A 21 -12.01 -3.33 21.43
C TYR A 21 -11.82 -2.33 20.27
N LEU A 22 -12.45 -1.15 20.34
CA LEU A 22 -12.23 -0.05 19.41
C LEU A 22 -11.03 0.77 19.89
N ASN A 23 -9.83 0.29 19.63
CA ASN A 23 -8.67 1.17 19.64
C ASN A 23 -8.86 2.20 18.52
N ALA A 24 -8.63 3.47 18.81
CA ALA A 24 -8.56 4.49 17.76
C ALA A 24 -7.58 4.00 16.68
N PHE A 25 -8.03 4.00 15.42
CA PHE A 25 -7.22 3.59 14.29
C PHE A 25 -6.15 4.68 14.05
N SER A 26 -5.15 4.73 14.93
CA SER A 26 -4.05 5.69 14.84
C SER A 26 -3.05 5.17 13.82
N THR A 27 -3.19 5.66 12.60
CA THR A 27 -2.25 5.42 11.52
C THR A 27 -1.08 6.38 11.66
N LYS A 28 0.13 5.84 11.52
CA LYS A 28 1.38 6.61 11.46
C LYS A 28 1.97 6.38 10.09
N THR A 29 2.61 7.42 9.57
CA THR A 29 3.43 7.30 8.35
C THR A 29 4.89 7.16 8.75
N SER A 30 5.74 6.80 7.80
CA SER A 30 7.19 6.72 7.97
C SER A 30 7.81 8.02 8.52
N LYS A 31 7.18 9.19 8.29
CA LYS A 31 7.58 10.49 8.83
C LYS A 31 7.56 10.55 10.37
N ASN A 32 6.73 9.72 11.01
CA ASN A 32 6.61 9.69 12.46
C ASN A 32 7.75 8.92 13.16
N PHE A 33 8.70 8.36 12.39
CA PHE A 33 9.78 7.52 12.90
C PHE A 33 11.14 8.16 12.66
N SER A 34 12.01 8.12 13.68
CA SER A 34 13.38 8.59 13.60
C SER A 34 14.36 7.51 13.14
N THR A 35 14.07 6.23 13.44
CA THR A 35 14.95 5.09 13.14
C THR A 35 14.22 4.01 12.33
N LEU A 36 14.97 3.31 11.47
CA LEU A 36 14.43 2.22 10.65
C LEU A 36 13.82 1.12 11.52
N SER A 37 14.52 0.69 12.57
CA SER A 37 14.03 -0.38 13.45
C SER A 37 12.71 -0.04 14.14
N SER A 38 12.48 1.23 14.50
CA SER A 38 11.18 1.66 15.06
C SER A 38 10.05 1.60 14.04
N TYR A 39 10.36 1.90 12.78
CA TYR A 39 9.41 1.84 11.67
C TYR A 39 9.11 0.39 11.28
N GLU A 40 10.13 -0.47 11.20
CA GLU A 40 9.98 -1.92 11.00
C GLU A 40 9.11 -2.52 12.10
N ASN A 41 9.39 -2.21 13.36
CA ASN A 41 8.58 -2.67 14.48
C ASN A 41 7.11 -2.22 14.35
N TYR A 42 6.87 -0.98 13.91
CA TYR A 42 5.50 -0.51 13.63
C TYR A 42 4.82 -1.31 12.51
N ILE A 43 5.51 -1.56 11.39
CA ILE A 43 5.00 -2.40 10.30
C ILE A 43 4.65 -3.80 10.81
N GLN A 44 5.52 -4.39 11.64
CA GLN A 44 5.31 -5.75 12.14
C GLN A 44 4.11 -5.83 13.10
N THR A 45 4.01 -4.88 14.03
CA THR A 45 3.08 -4.95 15.16
C THR A 45 1.72 -4.30 14.90
N ASN A 46 1.63 -3.30 14.03
CA ASN A 46 0.39 -2.56 13.81
C ASN A 46 -0.54 -3.29 12.82
N ARG A 47 -1.84 -3.39 13.17
CA ARG A 47 -2.85 -4.06 12.34
C ARG A 47 -3.16 -3.32 11.04
N SER A 48 -2.99 -2.01 10.99
CA SER A 48 -3.17 -1.24 9.74
C SER A 48 -2.10 -1.54 8.69
N GLN A 49 -1.01 -2.21 9.07
CA GLN A 49 0.14 -2.50 8.20
C GLN A 49 0.08 -3.89 7.57
N VAL A 50 -1.09 -4.54 7.56
CA VAL A 50 -1.24 -5.92 7.05
C VAL A 50 -0.93 -6.02 5.55
N LEU A 51 -1.39 -5.06 4.73
CA LEU A 51 -1.03 -5.01 3.32
C LEU A 51 0.45 -4.67 3.13
N THR A 52 0.99 -3.66 3.83
CA THR A 52 2.43 -3.32 3.82
C THR A 52 3.32 -4.54 4.09
N LYS A 53 3.00 -5.32 5.12
CA LYS A 53 3.74 -6.55 5.45
C LYS A 53 3.74 -7.55 4.31
N ALA A 54 2.61 -7.71 3.63
CA ALA A 54 2.49 -8.65 2.55
C ALA A 54 3.23 -8.14 1.29
N LEU A 55 3.11 -6.86 0.96
CA LEU A 55 3.86 -6.23 -0.14
C LEU A 55 5.37 -6.35 0.04
N LEU A 56 5.90 -6.20 1.26
CA LEU A 56 7.33 -6.36 1.51
C LEU A 56 7.83 -7.80 1.32
N LYS A 57 6.98 -8.81 1.55
CA LYS A 57 7.36 -10.22 1.31
C LYS A 57 7.55 -10.55 -0.16
N GLU A 58 6.94 -9.77 -1.05
CA GLU A 58 7.08 -9.92 -2.50
C GLU A 58 8.45 -9.50 -3.03
N PHE A 59 9.31 -8.92 -2.17
CA PHE A 59 10.64 -8.44 -2.49
C PHE A 59 11.64 -8.90 -1.41
N PRO A 60 11.89 -10.22 -1.29
CA PRO A 60 12.57 -10.81 -0.14
C PRO A 60 14.01 -10.33 0.07
N ASN A 61 14.67 -9.87 -1.00
CA ASN A 61 16.08 -9.49 -0.98
C ASN A 61 16.31 -7.96 -1.01
N ALA A 62 15.26 -7.16 -1.19
CA ALA A 62 15.37 -5.71 -1.17
C ALA A 62 15.15 -5.17 0.26
N THR A 63 16.00 -4.23 0.68
CA THR A 63 16.00 -3.74 2.06
C THR A 63 14.98 -2.61 2.25
N LEU A 64 14.20 -2.62 3.33
CA LEU A 64 13.33 -1.49 3.65
C LEU A 64 14.17 -0.23 3.98
N SER A 65 13.88 0.87 3.30
CA SER A 65 14.54 2.16 3.53
C SER A 65 13.58 3.17 4.17
N LEU A 66 13.94 3.66 5.35
CA LEU A 66 13.17 4.72 6.02
C LEU A 66 13.21 6.03 5.24
N SER A 67 14.33 6.38 4.60
CA SER A 67 14.45 7.62 3.82
C SER A 67 13.57 7.59 2.58
N LEU A 68 13.56 6.48 1.83
CA LEU A 68 12.64 6.30 0.70
C LEU A 68 11.18 6.26 1.17
N SER A 69 10.89 5.57 2.27
CA SER A 69 9.54 5.51 2.84
C SER A 69 9.03 6.90 3.28
N LYS A 70 9.91 7.79 3.76
CA LYS A 70 9.57 9.19 4.06
C LYS A 70 9.28 9.98 2.80
N TYR A 71 10.03 9.72 1.73
CA TYR A 71 9.80 10.34 0.43
C TYR A 71 8.42 9.96 -0.14
N THR A 72 8.05 8.67 -0.08
CA THR A 72 6.75 8.18 -0.54
C THR A 72 5.57 8.76 0.23
N THR A 73 5.75 9.22 1.47
CA THR A 73 4.68 9.94 2.20
C THR A 73 4.39 11.33 1.63
N THR A 74 5.25 11.87 0.76
CA THR A 74 5.08 13.21 0.16
C THR A 74 4.87 13.21 -1.35
N LYS A 75 5.06 12.06 -2.00
CA LYS A 75 5.05 11.89 -3.45
C LYS A 75 4.45 10.53 -3.75
N PHE A 76 3.45 10.49 -4.63
CA PHE A 76 2.62 9.30 -4.85
C PHE A 76 2.34 9.00 -6.33
N GLY A 77 2.35 10.00 -7.22
CA GLY A 77 2.05 9.79 -8.65
C GLY A 77 3.24 9.96 -9.61
N SER A 78 4.20 10.81 -9.28
CA SER A 78 5.35 11.12 -10.15
C SER A 78 6.63 11.13 -9.33
N PHE A 79 7.60 10.33 -9.74
CA PHE A 79 8.90 10.21 -9.09
C PHE A 79 10.00 10.66 -10.05
N PRO A 80 11.01 11.38 -9.56
CA PRO A 80 12.20 11.66 -10.36
C PRO A 80 12.97 10.37 -10.64
N SER A 81 13.81 10.36 -11.67
CA SER A 81 14.71 9.24 -11.98
C SER A 81 15.78 8.99 -10.91
N THR A 82 16.03 9.98 -10.04
CA THR A 82 17.01 9.94 -8.94
C THR A 82 16.47 10.66 -7.71
N ILE A 83 16.78 10.12 -6.53
CA ILE A 83 16.52 10.72 -5.22
C ILE A 83 17.87 10.74 -4.49
N SER A 84 18.11 11.64 -3.54
CA SER A 84 19.38 11.67 -2.80
C SER A 84 19.74 10.28 -2.22
N GLY A 85 20.87 9.73 -2.64
CA GLY A 85 21.35 8.39 -2.26
C GLY A 85 20.77 7.22 -3.09
N PHE A 86 19.92 7.50 -4.08
CA PHE A 86 19.21 6.48 -4.86
C PHE A 86 19.09 6.81 -6.36
N LYS A 87 19.25 5.78 -7.19
CA LYS A 87 19.07 5.78 -8.65
C LYS A 87 18.06 4.71 -9.08
N ASN A 88 17.70 4.68 -10.36
CA ASN A 88 16.83 3.66 -10.95
C ASN A 88 15.48 3.52 -10.21
N ILE A 89 14.86 4.66 -9.88
CA ILE A 89 13.59 4.69 -9.16
C ILE A 89 12.48 4.06 -10.01
N THR A 90 11.86 3.00 -9.48
CA THR A 90 10.75 2.29 -10.10
C THR A 90 9.49 2.46 -9.24
N PRO A 91 8.52 3.30 -9.67
CA PRO A 91 7.32 3.58 -8.88
C PRO A 91 6.24 2.51 -9.08
N LEU A 92 6.43 1.36 -8.45
CA LEU A 92 5.58 0.16 -8.58
C LEU A 92 4.08 0.41 -8.37
N SER A 93 3.74 1.30 -7.43
CA SER A 93 2.34 1.68 -7.14
C SER A 93 1.64 2.47 -8.25
N THR A 94 2.37 2.99 -9.22
CA THR A 94 1.82 3.80 -10.34
C THR A 94 1.47 2.95 -11.56
N TYR A 95 1.79 1.66 -11.56
CA TYR A 95 1.44 0.77 -12.66
C TYR A 95 -0.06 0.68 -12.87
N ARG A 96 -0.44 0.71 -14.14
CA ARG A 96 -1.83 0.80 -14.56
C ARG A 96 -2.57 -0.49 -14.25
N VAL A 97 -3.80 -0.35 -13.78
CA VAL A 97 -4.73 -1.45 -13.49
C VAL A 97 -5.88 -1.39 -14.49
N SER A 98 -6.37 -2.55 -14.97
CA SER A 98 -7.50 -2.57 -15.89
C SER A 98 -8.79 -2.20 -15.18
N ASN A 99 -9.73 -1.56 -15.90
CA ASN A 99 -11.08 -1.32 -15.42
C ASN A 99 -11.77 -2.60 -14.94
N SER A 100 -11.52 -3.73 -15.61
CA SER A 100 -12.08 -5.03 -15.25
C SER A 100 -11.66 -5.49 -13.86
N ASP A 101 -10.51 -5.04 -13.36
CA ASP A 101 -9.97 -5.49 -12.07
C ASP A 101 -10.61 -4.71 -10.90
N PHE A 102 -11.30 -3.60 -11.21
CA PHE A 102 -12.11 -2.85 -10.25
C PHE A 102 -13.55 -3.36 -10.12
N THR A 103 -13.99 -4.36 -10.90
CA THR A 103 -15.39 -4.83 -10.84
C THR A 103 -15.75 -5.48 -9.50
N ALA A 104 -14.75 -5.91 -8.71
CA ALA A 104 -14.94 -6.40 -7.35
C ALA A 104 -15.17 -5.27 -6.31
N VAL A 105 -14.82 -4.03 -6.66
CA VAL A 105 -15.01 -2.83 -5.83
C VAL A 105 -16.47 -2.36 -5.97
N THR A 106 -17.39 -3.09 -5.35
CA THR A 106 -18.85 -2.94 -5.56
C THR A 106 -19.51 -1.78 -4.80
N ASN A 107 -18.77 -0.90 -4.13
CA ASN A 107 -19.37 0.17 -3.32
C ASN A 107 -19.10 1.57 -3.91
N ALA A 108 -20.15 2.20 -4.46
CA ALA A 108 -20.37 3.65 -4.65
C ALA A 108 -19.29 4.54 -5.34
N GLN A 109 -18.03 4.13 -5.45
CA GLN A 109 -16.91 4.86 -6.05
C GLN A 109 -16.76 4.58 -7.56
N ASN A 110 -17.58 3.68 -8.11
CA ASN A 110 -17.67 3.42 -9.55
C ASN A 110 -18.02 4.67 -10.37
N ASN A 111 -18.60 5.71 -9.77
CA ASN A 111 -18.85 6.97 -10.48
C ASN A 111 -17.58 7.83 -10.65
N GLU A 112 -16.57 7.71 -9.79
CA GLU A 112 -15.29 8.40 -9.97
C GLU A 112 -14.37 7.62 -10.92
N LEU A 113 -14.36 6.29 -10.82
CA LEU A 113 -13.57 5.38 -11.68
C LEU A 113 -14.04 5.37 -13.15
N ASN A 114 -15.34 5.56 -13.42
CA ASN A 114 -15.91 5.57 -14.77
C ASN A 114 -15.95 6.95 -15.45
N THR A 115 -15.50 8.01 -14.78
CA THR A 115 -15.27 9.30 -15.46
C THR A 115 -13.83 9.32 -15.97
N SER A 116 -13.66 9.70 -17.22
CA SER A 116 -12.46 9.62 -18.06
C SER A 116 -11.21 10.40 -17.57
N THR A 117 -11.09 10.65 -16.27
CA THR A 117 -10.04 11.43 -15.61
C THR A 117 -9.36 10.70 -14.44
N GLY A 118 -9.90 9.57 -13.97
CA GLY A 118 -9.28 8.78 -12.89
C GLY A 118 -8.05 7.99 -13.37
N ILE A 119 -6.89 8.19 -12.72
CA ILE A 119 -5.71 7.37 -12.98
C ILE A 119 -5.94 5.99 -12.35
N LEU A 120 -6.16 4.96 -13.16
CA LEU A 120 -6.36 3.60 -12.65
C LEU A 120 -5.00 2.94 -12.43
N ASN A 121 -4.54 2.89 -11.19
CA ASN A 121 -3.25 2.32 -10.82
C ASN A 121 -3.32 1.52 -9.52
N LEU A 122 -2.23 0.82 -9.19
CA LEU A 122 -2.15 -0.03 -8.00
C LEU A 122 -2.37 0.74 -6.70
N MET A 123 -1.90 1.98 -6.59
CA MET A 123 -2.19 2.85 -5.46
C MET A 123 -3.70 2.98 -5.23
N ASN A 124 -4.45 3.35 -6.28
CA ASN A 124 -5.90 3.50 -6.18
C ASN A 124 -6.59 2.17 -5.93
N TYR A 125 -6.11 1.08 -6.54
CA TYR A 125 -6.61 -0.25 -6.26
C TYR A 125 -6.47 -0.60 -4.78
N TRP A 126 -5.31 -0.40 -4.16
CA TRP A 126 -5.09 -0.70 -2.74
C TRP A 126 -5.96 0.14 -1.80
N ASN A 127 -6.18 1.41 -2.13
CA ASN A 127 -7.08 2.30 -1.39
C ASN A 127 -8.53 1.79 -1.47
N TYR A 128 -9.05 1.64 -2.68
CA TYR A 128 -10.46 1.27 -2.88
C TYR A 128 -10.81 -0.17 -2.46
N THR A 129 -9.79 -1.03 -2.32
CA THR A 129 -9.94 -2.40 -1.80
C THR A 129 -9.56 -2.54 -0.32
N ALA A 130 -9.36 -1.43 0.40
CA ALA A 130 -9.08 -1.47 1.83
C ALA A 130 -10.16 -2.27 2.57
N GLY A 131 -9.73 -3.11 3.52
CA GLY A 131 -10.62 -4.03 4.23
C GLY A 131 -10.98 -5.33 3.49
N LEU A 132 -10.71 -5.46 2.19
CA LEU A 132 -10.79 -6.75 1.48
C LEU A 132 -9.62 -7.68 1.88
N PRO A 133 -9.73 -9.00 1.62
CA PRO A 133 -8.64 -9.94 1.90
C PRO A 133 -7.30 -9.48 1.34
N VAL A 134 -6.26 -9.51 2.17
CA VAL A 134 -4.89 -9.12 1.76
C VAL A 134 -4.39 -10.02 0.64
N SER A 135 -4.69 -11.33 0.66
CA SER A 135 -4.29 -12.28 -0.37
C SER A 135 -4.77 -11.87 -1.76
N SER A 136 -6.05 -11.52 -1.91
CA SER A 136 -6.61 -11.07 -3.20
C SER A 136 -5.94 -9.79 -3.69
N ARG A 137 -5.59 -8.87 -2.78
CA ARG A 137 -4.88 -7.64 -3.14
C ARG A 137 -3.44 -7.90 -3.57
N ILE A 138 -2.77 -8.87 -2.95
CA ILE A 138 -1.42 -9.30 -3.37
C ILE A 138 -1.48 -9.99 -4.72
N THR A 139 -2.39 -10.94 -4.93
CA THR A 139 -2.53 -11.62 -6.23
C THR A 139 -2.73 -10.64 -7.39
N GLU A 140 -3.56 -9.61 -7.20
CA GLU A 140 -3.72 -8.57 -8.22
C GLU A 140 -2.45 -7.73 -8.39
N SER A 141 -1.77 -7.38 -7.30
CA SER A 141 -0.49 -6.65 -7.38
C SER A 141 0.56 -7.44 -8.15
N GLU A 142 0.67 -8.74 -7.91
CA GLU A 142 1.57 -9.64 -8.62
C GLU A 142 1.25 -9.71 -10.12
N LYS A 143 -0.04 -9.86 -10.47
CA LYS A 143 -0.49 -9.85 -11.86
C LYS A 143 -0.04 -8.56 -12.56
N ILE A 144 -0.34 -7.40 -11.99
CA ILE A 144 -0.02 -6.10 -12.58
C ILE A 144 1.50 -5.86 -12.65
N TRP A 145 2.25 -6.27 -11.63
CA TRP A 145 3.72 -6.22 -11.68
C TRP A 145 4.27 -7.12 -12.79
N ASN A 146 3.77 -8.35 -12.94
CA ASN A 146 4.20 -9.29 -13.96
C ASN A 146 3.93 -8.73 -15.38
N GLU A 147 2.76 -8.14 -15.61
CA GLU A 147 2.40 -7.47 -16.89
C GLU A 147 3.33 -6.30 -17.23
N ASN A 148 3.92 -5.66 -16.22
CA ASN A 148 4.90 -4.58 -16.37
C ASN A 148 6.35 -5.08 -16.28
N GLY A 149 6.59 -6.38 -16.48
CA GLY A 149 7.93 -6.98 -16.50
C GLY A 149 8.62 -7.07 -15.14
N MET A 150 7.87 -6.90 -14.05
CA MET A 150 8.31 -7.10 -12.66
C MET A 150 7.91 -8.50 -12.18
N THR A 151 8.45 -9.52 -12.86
CA THR A 151 8.18 -10.93 -12.56
C THR A 151 8.69 -11.33 -11.18
N ALA A 152 8.18 -12.42 -10.61
CA ALA A 152 8.69 -12.98 -9.35
C ALA A 152 10.22 -13.18 -9.39
N THR A 153 10.75 -13.79 -10.46
CA THR A 153 12.20 -13.95 -10.65
C THR A 153 12.95 -12.62 -10.64
N LYS A 154 12.38 -11.55 -11.21
CA LYS A 154 13.00 -10.22 -11.16
C LYS A 154 12.95 -9.64 -9.75
N ARG A 155 11.84 -9.79 -9.01
CA ARG A 155 11.73 -9.34 -7.62
C ARG A 155 12.72 -10.07 -6.71
N ASP A 156 12.95 -11.36 -6.95
CA ASP A 156 13.93 -12.16 -6.23
C ASP A 156 15.37 -11.82 -6.61
N SER A 157 15.60 -11.26 -7.81
CA SER A 157 16.95 -10.94 -8.30
C SER A 157 17.57 -9.68 -7.68
N TYR A 158 16.78 -8.86 -6.98
CA TYR A 158 17.28 -7.63 -6.37
C TYR A 158 18.29 -7.92 -5.26
N GLY A 159 19.48 -7.34 -5.37
CA GLY A 159 20.57 -7.51 -4.40
C GLY A 159 20.49 -6.57 -3.20
N SER A 160 21.51 -6.61 -2.34
CA SER A 160 21.60 -5.78 -1.14
C SER A 160 21.70 -4.28 -1.41
N ASP A 161 21.98 -3.88 -2.65
CA ASP A 161 22.01 -2.51 -3.13
C ASP A 161 20.62 -1.98 -3.53
N TRP A 162 19.58 -2.82 -3.47
CA TRP A 162 18.21 -2.44 -3.77
C TRP A 162 17.38 -2.23 -2.50
N TYR A 163 16.56 -1.18 -2.54
CA TYR A 163 15.81 -0.68 -1.41
C TYR A 163 14.35 -0.42 -1.76
N ILE A 164 13.48 -0.68 -0.80
CA ILE A 164 12.04 -0.41 -0.88
C ILE A 164 11.71 0.85 -0.09
N GLY A 165 10.94 1.74 -0.70
CA GLY A 165 10.21 2.80 -0.02
C GLY A 165 8.73 2.51 -0.04
N ILE A 166 8.07 2.55 1.12
CA ILE A 166 6.64 2.31 1.22
C ILE A 166 5.95 3.30 2.16
N THR A 167 4.77 3.75 1.78
CA THR A 167 3.79 4.36 2.66
C THR A 167 2.47 3.71 2.33
N ASN A 168 2.00 2.85 3.21
CA ASN A 168 0.75 2.13 3.03
C ASN A 168 0.20 1.81 4.42
N TYR A 169 -1.09 2.04 4.60
CA TYR A 169 -1.87 1.51 5.71
C TYR A 169 -3.30 1.27 5.21
N GLU A 170 -4.04 0.40 5.89
CA GLU A 170 -5.46 0.18 5.58
C GLU A 170 -6.23 1.52 5.62
N GLY A 171 -6.81 1.90 4.48
CA GLY A 171 -7.51 3.17 4.30
C GLY A 171 -6.62 4.38 4.03
N ASP A 172 -5.35 4.19 3.66
CA ASP A 172 -4.51 5.26 3.12
C ASP A 172 -5.09 5.75 1.78
N GLU A 173 -5.16 7.07 1.61
CA GLU A 173 -5.65 7.67 0.38
C GLU A 173 -4.62 7.57 -0.76
N ASN A 174 -3.32 7.57 -0.42
CA ASN A 174 -2.22 7.60 -1.39
C ASN A 174 -1.16 6.52 -1.11
N PRO A 175 -1.55 5.24 -1.02
CA PRO A 175 -0.63 4.17 -0.70
C PRO A 175 0.41 4.01 -1.81
N THR A 176 1.66 4.20 -1.45
CA THR A 176 2.77 4.34 -2.39
C THR A 176 3.84 3.28 -2.09
N LEU A 177 4.28 2.60 -3.14
CA LEU A 177 5.40 1.67 -3.14
C LEU A 177 6.34 2.03 -4.27
N ILE A 178 7.62 2.16 -3.93
CA ILE A 178 8.71 2.35 -4.89
C ILE A 178 9.86 1.39 -4.58
N LEU A 179 10.58 1.03 -5.63
CA LEU A 179 11.85 0.31 -5.55
C LEU A 179 12.95 1.22 -6.10
N ALA A 180 14.14 1.20 -5.50
CA ALA A 180 15.27 2.00 -5.93
C ALA A 180 16.60 1.29 -5.67
N GLN A 181 17.62 1.62 -6.45
CA GLN A 181 18.98 1.15 -6.22
C GLN A 181 19.79 2.24 -5.50
N ALA A 182 20.67 1.89 -4.57
CA ALA A 182 21.59 2.87 -3.98
C ALA A 182 22.49 3.48 -5.06
N THR A 183 22.86 4.76 -4.89
CA THR A 183 23.98 5.33 -5.63
C THR A 183 25.30 4.78 -5.07
N ASP A 184 26.28 4.57 -5.95
CA ASP A 184 27.63 4.14 -5.56
C ASP A 184 28.35 5.23 -4.74
#